data_AF-A0ABD5WDZ5-F1
#
_entry.id   AF-A0ABD5WDZ5-F1
#
_cell.length_a   1.000
_cell.length_b   1.000
_cell.length_c   1.000
_cell.angle_alpha   90.00
_cell.angle_beta   90.00
_cell.angle_gamma   90.00
#
_symmetry.space_group_name_H-M   'P 1'
#
loop_
_entity.id
_entity.type
_entity.pdbx_description
1 polymer ?
#
loop_
_entity_poly.entity_id
_entity_poly.type
_entity_poly.pdbx_seq_one_letter_code
_entity_poly.pdbx_strand_id
1 'polypeptide(L)'
;MEAAYVFRVRFILSPRRARIDPDTFETVVRIPAPTPGEEGWLLFRDALWRGERNDAEHARELCAERLPEGVEVVDAEFREFETDEAYLDALRETVAADLPAFRADSVREALHKYFGSSIRVGSTDRPDPGGDDGRDDARD
;
A
#
# COMPACT_ATOMS: atom_id res chain seq x y z
N MET A 1 15.10 -2.39 0.78
CA MET A 1 14.22 -1.53 -0.02
C MET A 1 12.84 -2.11 0.13
N GLU A 2 12.00 -1.42 0.86
CA GLU A 2 10.66 -1.77 1.24
C GLU A 2 9.79 -0.55 0.97
N ALA A 3 8.70 -0.75 0.25
CA ALA A 3 7.69 0.25 0.10
C ALA A 3 6.31 -0.41 -0.04
N ALA A 4 5.27 0.30 0.35
CA ALA A 4 3.91 -0.18 0.31
C ALA A 4 2.92 0.96 0.01
N TYR A 5 1.93 0.64 -0.82
CA TYR A 5 0.74 1.45 -1.00
C TYR A 5 -0.25 1.14 0.12
N VAL A 6 -0.62 2.15 0.89
CA VAL A 6 -1.52 2.01 2.03
C VAL A 6 -2.92 2.47 1.64
N PHE A 7 -3.88 1.56 1.78
CA PHE A 7 -5.28 1.81 1.53
C PHE A 7 -6.08 1.63 2.81
N ARG A 8 -7.00 2.56 3.08
CA ARG A 8 -8.07 2.37 4.03
C ARG A 8 -9.21 1.69 3.28
N VAL A 9 -9.61 0.52 3.75
CA VAL A 9 -10.57 -0.35 3.06
C VAL A 9 -11.76 -0.59 3.97
N ARG A 10 -12.94 -0.33 3.45
CA ARG A 10 -14.20 -0.73 4.07
C ARG A 10 -14.73 -1.95 3.34
N PHE A 11 -15.12 -2.97 4.08
CA PHE A 11 -15.53 -4.25 3.51
C PHE A 11 -16.66 -4.90 4.31
N ILE A 12 -17.35 -5.83 3.67
CA ILE A 12 -18.38 -6.69 4.26
C ILE A 12 -17.86 -8.12 4.26
N LEU A 13 -18.18 -8.87 5.32
CA LEU A 13 -17.94 -10.30 5.38
C LEU A 13 -19.16 -11.07 4.89
N SER A 14 -18.94 -12.10 4.08
CA SER A 14 -19.96 -13.05 3.60
C SER A 14 -19.91 -14.37 4.41
N PRO A 15 -20.48 -14.42 5.63
CA PRO A 15 -20.47 -15.61 6.46
C PRO A 15 -21.37 -16.72 5.90
N ARG A 16 -20.93 -17.98 5.96
CA ARG A 16 -21.69 -19.11 5.41
C ARG A 16 -22.91 -19.53 6.24
N ARG A 17 -22.88 -19.37 7.56
CA ARG A 17 -23.94 -19.87 8.49
C ARG A 17 -24.19 -18.95 9.69
N ALA A 18 -23.87 -17.67 9.56
CA ALA A 18 -24.04 -16.68 10.62
C ALA A 18 -24.59 -15.37 10.04
N ARG A 19 -25.13 -14.51 10.91
CA ARG A 19 -25.37 -13.10 10.59
C ARG A 19 -24.37 -12.28 11.39
N ILE A 20 -23.89 -11.20 10.78
CA ILE A 20 -22.96 -10.27 11.39
C ILE A 20 -23.67 -8.92 11.40
N ASP A 21 -23.64 -8.24 12.54
CA ASP A 21 -24.21 -6.90 12.73
C ASP A 21 -23.30 -6.12 13.69
N PRO A 22 -22.72 -4.97 13.27
CA PRO A 22 -22.75 -4.45 11.91
C PRO A 22 -21.97 -5.35 10.93
N ASP A 23 -22.46 -5.50 9.70
CA ASP A 23 -21.81 -6.33 8.67
C ASP A 23 -20.66 -5.62 7.93
N THR A 24 -20.50 -4.31 8.15
CA THR A 24 -19.48 -3.48 7.52
C THR A 24 -18.33 -3.16 8.48
N PHE A 25 -17.10 -3.41 8.04
CA PHE A 25 -15.87 -3.24 8.80
C PHE A 25 -14.88 -2.34 8.06
N GLU A 26 -13.92 -1.82 8.80
CA GLU A 26 -12.82 -1.02 8.25
C GLU A 26 -11.48 -1.65 8.61
N THR A 27 -10.54 -1.63 7.67
CA THR A 27 -9.17 -2.09 7.86
C THR A 27 -8.18 -1.27 7.03
N VAL A 28 -6.88 -1.55 7.22
CA VAL A 28 -5.79 -1.00 6.42
C VAL A 28 -5.14 -2.13 5.63
N VAL A 29 -5.14 -2.00 4.31
CA VAL A 29 -4.44 -2.90 3.39
C VAL A 29 -3.14 -2.25 2.96
N ARG A 30 -2.03 -3.00 3.07
CA ARG A 30 -0.71 -2.59 2.60
C ARG A 30 -0.31 -3.47 1.44
N ILE A 31 -0.22 -2.87 0.26
CA ILE A 31 0.19 -3.55 -0.96
C ILE A 31 1.68 -3.30 -1.17
N PRO A 32 2.55 -4.32 -1.13
CA PRO A 32 3.97 -4.13 -1.38
C PRO A 32 4.19 -3.56 -2.78
N ALA A 33 5.03 -2.53 -2.86
CA ALA A 33 5.41 -1.91 -4.11
C ALA A 33 6.56 -2.70 -4.74
N PRO A 34 6.45 -3.10 -6.03
CA PRO A 34 7.57 -3.71 -6.75
C PRO A 34 8.75 -2.75 -6.85
N THR A 35 9.98 -3.28 -6.97
CA THR A 35 11.18 -2.46 -7.10
C THR A 35 11.06 -1.51 -8.31
N PRO A 36 11.49 -0.25 -8.21
CA PRO A 36 11.49 0.67 -9.34
C PRO A 36 12.24 0.08 -10.55
N GLY A 37 11.60 0.08 -11.71
CA GLY A 37 12.15 -0.50 -12.95
C GLY A 37 11.78 -1.96 -13.21
N GLU A 38 11.24 -2.70 -12.23
CA GLU A 38 10.75 -4.08 -12.43
C GLU A 38 9.32 -4.14 -12.98
N GLU A 39 8.91 -5.25 -13.58
CA GLU A 39 7.55 -5.40 -14.08
C GLU A 39 6.48 -5.08 -12.99
N GLY A 40 5.52 -4.22 -13.33
CA GLY A 40 4.45 -3.81 -12.41
C GLY A 40 4.78 -2.67 -11.44
N TRP A 41 6.01 -2.12 -11.44
CA TRP A 41 6.40 -1.01 -10.54
C TRP A 41 5.59 0.28 -10.72
N LEU A 42 4.96 0.45 -11.88
CA LEU A 42 4.11 1.58 -12.24
C LEU A 42 2.69 1.49 -11.67
N LEU A 43 2.45 0.62 -10.68
CA LEU A 43 1.15 0.46 -10.03
C LEU A 43 0.57 1.81 -9.56
N PHE A 44 1.38 2.73 -9.03
CA PHE A 44 0.90 4.07 -8.66
C PHE A 44 0.39 4.90 -9.83
N ARG A 45 1.00 4.74 -11.00
CA ARG A 45 0.61 5.48 -12.21
C ARG A 45 -0.72 4.96 -12.75
N ASP A 46 -0.91 3.65 -12.72
CA ASP A 46 -2.14 2.99 -13.17
C ASP A 46 -3.28 3.11 -12.14
N ALA A 47 -2.97 2.98 -10.84
CA ALA A 47 -3.97 2.95 -9.78
C ALA A 47 -4.34 4.31 -9.19
N LEU A 48 -3.47 5.33 -9.28
CA LEU A 48 -3.67 6.63 -8.61
C LEU A 48 -3.91 7.82 -9.56
N TRP A 49 -4.00 7.62 -10.88
CA TRP A 49 -4.26 8.69 -11.86
C TRP A 49 -5.46 8.34 -12.77
N ARG A 50 -6.57 9.09 -12.78
CA ARG A 50 -6.68 10.51 -13.18
C ARG A 50 -7.47 11.41 -12.21
N GLY A 51 -6.82 12.47 -11.75
CA GLY A 51 -7.37 13.83 -11.77
C GLY A 51 -7.86 14.40 -10.44
N GLU A 52 -8.72 13.72 -9.70
CA GLU A 52 -9.24 14.21 -8.44
C GLU A 52 -9.86 13.03 -7.69
N ARG A 53 -9.12 12.52 -6.70
CA ARG A 53 -9.42 11.29 -5.93
C ARG A 53 -9.39 10.00 -6.75
N ASN A 54 -8.78 8.98 -6.12
CA ASN A 54 -9.01 7.56 -6.32
C ASN A 54 -10.16 7.26 -7.29
N ASP A 55 -9.88 6.59 -8.41
CA ASP A 55 -10.93 5.82 -9.05
C ASP A 55 -11.31 4.73 -8.03
N ALA A 56 -12.30 5.04 -7.18
CA ALA A 56 -12.63 4.26 -6.00
C ALA A 56 -13.03 2.83 -6.39
N GLU A 57 -13.49 2.66 -7.63
CA GLU A 57 -13.73 1.36 -8.27
C GLU A 57 -12.41 0.62 -8.51
N HIS A 58 -11.43 1.25 -9.17
CA HIS A 58 -10.13 0.61 -9.39
C HIS A 58 -9.38 0.31 -8.08
N ALA A 59 -9.40 1.23 -7.11
CA ALA A 59 -8.81 1.01 -5.79
C ALA A 59 -9.53 -0.15 -5.04
N ARG A 60 -10.86 -0.25 -5.20
CA ARG A 60 -11.67 -1.35 -4.66
C ARG A 60 -11.28 -2.67 -5.31
N GLU A 61 -11.20 -2.73 -6.63
CA GLU A 61 -10.80 -3.93 -7.38
C GLU A 61 -9.39 -4.38 -6.97
N LEU A 62 -8.43 -3.46 -6.98
CA LEU A 62 -7.06 -3.72 -6.56
C LEU A 62 -6.98 -4.29 -5.13
N CYS A 63 -7.77 -3.75 -4.19
CA CYS A 63 -7.81 -4.28 -2.83
C CYS A 63 -8.53 -5.64 -2.76
N ALA A 64 -9.64 -5.81 -3.49
CA ALA A 64 -10.44 -7.02 -3.50
C ALA A 64 -9.66 -8.22 -4.04
N GLU A 65 -8.85 -8.04 -5.09
CA GLU A 65 -7.98 -9.08 -5.66
C GLU A 65 -6.94 -9.61 -4.66
N ARG A 66 -6.64 -8.86 -3.60
CA ARG A 66 -5.64 -9.23 -2.57
C ARG A 66 -6.26 -9.77 -1.30
N LEU A 67 -7.58 -9.72 -1.18
CA LEU A 67 -8.31 -10.17 0.00
C LEU A 67 -8.85 -11.59 -0.22
N PRO A 68 -9.00 -12.37 0.87
CA PRO A 68 -9.52 -13.73 0.77
C PRO A 68 -10.97 -13.76 0.31
N GLU A 69 -11.38 -14.89 -0.27
CA GLU A 69 -12.78 -15.13 -0.65
C GLU A 69 -13.73 -14.90 0.54
N GLY A 70 -14.85 -14.24 0.25
CA GLY A 70 -15.85 -13.88 1.25
C GLY A 70 -15.64 -12.51 1.90
N VAL A 71 -14.61 -11.76 1.48
CA VAL A 71 -14.43 -10.33 1.81
C VAL A 71 -14.87 -9.49 0.62
N GLU A 72 -16.01 -8.80 0.74
CA GLU A 72 -16.46 -7.86 -0.28
C GLU A 72 -15.99 -6.46 0.09
N VAL A 73 -15.00 -5.92 -0.63
CA VAL A 73 -14.63 -4.50 -0.49
C VAL A 73 -15.81 -3.66 -0.97
N VAL A 74 -16.22 -2.65 -0.22
CA VAL A 74 -17.28 -1.70 -0.62
C VAL A 74 -16.74 -0.29 -0.85
N ASP A 75 -15.58 0.03 -0.28
CA ASP A 75 -14.89 1.31 -0.46
C ASP A 75 -13.39 1.12 -0.21
N ALA A 76 -12.56 1.79 -0.99
CA ALA A 76 -11.11 1.81 -0.81
C ALA A 76 -10.57 3.21 -1.09
N GLU A 77 -9.81 3.75 -0.14
CA GLU A 77 -9.20 5.07 -0.23
C GLU A 77 -7.69 4.95 -0.06
N PHE A 78 -6.92 5.40 -1.04
CA PHE A 78 -5.48 5.59 -0.89
C PHE A 78 -5.17 6.60 0.21
N ARG A 79 -4.31 6.21 1.15
CA ARG A 79 -3.91 7.02 2.30
C ARG A 79 -2.52 7.61 2.10
N GLU A 80 -1.55 6.72 1.94
CA GLU A 80 -0.14 7.09 1.89
C GLU A 80 0.70 6.01 1.19
N PHE A 81 1.88 6.43 0.76
CA PHE A 81 2.95 5.58 0.27
C PHE A 81 4.01 5.49 1.37
N GLU A 82 4.07 4.35 2.05
CA GLU A 82 5.09 4.05 3.06
C GLU A 82 6.34 3.54 2.34
N THR A 83 7.51 4.12 2.59
CA THR A 83 8.77 3.74 1.92
C THR A 83 9.96 3.94 2.84
N ASP A 84 11.06 3.21 2.59
CA ASP A 84 12.37 3.57 3.11
C ASP A 84 13.13 4.55 2.17
N GLU A 85 14.22 5.13 2.68
CA GLU A 85 15.05 6.09 1.95
C GLU A 85 15.67 5.49 0.69
N ALA A 86 16.10 4.23 0.74
CA ALA A 86 16.76 3.57 -0.38
C ALA A 86 15.79 3.32 -1.55
N TYR A 87 14.55 2.91 -1.25
CA TYR A 87 13.51 2.79 -2.26
C TYR A 87 13.15 4.16 -2.84
N LEU A 88 13.01 5.19 -2.00
CA LEU A 88 12.68 6.54 -2.48
C LEU A 88 13.77 7.10 -3.40
N ASP A 89 15.03 6.83 -3.11
CA ASP A 89 16.15 7.23 -3.98
C ASP A 89 16.11 6.51 -5.32
N ALA A 90 15.98 5.18 -5.32
CA ALA A 90 15.85 4.37 -6.55
C ALA A 90 14.62 4.78 -7.40
N LEU A 91 13.51 5.14 -6.74
CA LEU A 91 12.32 5.66 -7.41
C LEU A 91 12.62 6.99 -8.11
N ARG A 92 13.33 7.90 -7.44
CA ARG A 92 13.72 9.19 -8.00
C ARG A 92 14.66 9.04 -9.18
N GLU A 93 15.64 8.14 -9.09
CA GLU A 93 16.56 7.85 -10.19
C GLU A 93 15.83 7.28 -11.41
N THR A 94 14.94 6.32 -11.19
CA THR A 94 14.18 5.68 -12.28
C THR A 94 13.23 6.66 -12.95
N VAL A 95 12.55 7.52 -12.17
CA VAL A 95 11.69 8.58 -12.72
C VAL A 95 12.52 9.64 -13.45
N ALA A 96 13.71 9.99 -12.95
CA ALA A 96 14.62 10.93 -13.61
C ALA A 96 15.08 10.43 -14.98
N ALA A 97 15.25 9.12 -15.12
CA ALA A 97 15.66 8.49 -16.36
C ALA A 97 14.62 8.63 -17.50
N ASP A 98 13.33 8.81 -17.17
CA ASP A 98 12.26 8.91 -18.18
C ASP A 98 11.12 9.86 -17.77
N LEU A 99 11.47 11.11 -17.42
CA LEU A 99 10.51 12.17 -17.08
C LEU A 99 9.36 12.37 -18.10
N PRO A 100 9.59 12.27 -19.43
CA PRO A 100 8.51 12.42 -20.42
C PRO A 100 7.38 11.40 -20.25
N ALA A 101 7.65 10.17 -19.81
CA ALA A 101 6.60 9.17 -19.57
C ALA A 101 5.66 9.55 -18.41
N PHE A 102 6.16 10.35 -17.47
CA PHE A 102 5.38 10.89 -16.35
C PHE A 102 4.71 12.23 -16.69
N ARG A 103 4.97 12.78 -17.90
CA ARG A 103 4.52 14.09 -18.36
C ARG A 103 4.82 15.16 -17.30
N ALA A 104 6.08 15.19 -16.88
CA ALA A 104 6.57 16.07 -15.85
C ALA A 104 7.93 16.65 -16.24
N ASP A 105 8.19 17.88 -15.82
CA ASP A 105 9.44 18.58 -16.09
C ASP A 105 10.50 18.35 -15.01
N SER A 106 10.15 17.66 -13.91
CA SER A 106 11.04 17.34 -12.80
C SER A 106 10.56 16.13 -12.00
N VAL A 107 11.49 15.40 -11.36
CA VAL A 107 11.16 14.25 -10.50
C VAL A 107 10.23 14.64 -9.37
N ARG A 108 10.47 15.79 -8.73
CA ARG A 108 9.61 16.30 -7.67
C ARG A 108 8.18 16.53 -8.16
N GLU A 109 8.04 17.09 -9.36
CA GLU A 109 6.73 17.32 -9.97
C GLU A 109 6.05 16.00 -10.29
N ALA A 110 6.76 15.04 -10.89
CA ALA A 110 6.24 13.71 -11.14
C ALA A 110 5.73 13.06 -9.84
N LEU A 111 6.55 12.99 -8.80
CA LEU A 111 6.16 12.38 -7.53
C LEU A 111 4.99 13.12 -6.87
N HIS A 112 5.00 14.46 -6.88
CA HIS A 112 3.91 15.25 -6.32
C HIS A 112 2.61 15.07 -7.11
N LYS A 113 2.68 14.87 -8.42
CA LYS A 113 1.53 14.64 -9.29
C LYS A 113 0.81 13.32 -8.96
N TYR A 114 1.55 12.27 -8.61
CA TYR A 114 0.96 10.96 -8.31
C TYR A 114 0.69 10.72 -6.83
N PHE A 115 1.60 11.14 -5.95
CA PHE A 115 1.52 10.90 -4.52
C PHE A 115 1.11 12.13 -3.70
N GLY A 116 1.03 13.31 -4.31
CA GLY A 116 0.78 14.56 -3.59
C GLY A 116 1.83 14.79 -2.51
N SER A 117 1.36 14.91 -1.27
CA SER A 117 2.19 15.01 -0.06
C SER A 117 2.13 13.74 0.79
N SER A 118 1.63 12.63 0.24
CA SER A 118 1.32 11.41 0.99
C SER A 118 2.44 10.38 0.96
N ILE A 119 3.70 10.80 0.80
CA ILE A 119 4.86 9.91 0.92
C ILE A 119 5.34 9.94 2.37
N ARG A 120 5.25 8.81 3.08
CA ARG A 120 5.83 8.63 4.40
C ARG A 120 7.13 7.86 4.28
N VAL A 121 8.23 8.51 4.61
CA VAL A 121 9.53 7.86 4.72
C VAL A 121 9.70 7.38 6.16
N GLY A 122 9.78 6.06 6.36
CA GLY A 122 10.10 5.45 7.64
C GLY A 122 11.53 4.93 7.62
N SER A 123 12.29 5.16 8.69
CA SER A 123 13.47 4.36 9.00
C SER A 123 12.94 3.03 9.55
N THR A 124 13.19 1.90 8.90
CA THR A 124 12.67 0.60 9.32
C THR A 124 13.21 0.22 10.72
N ASP A 125 12.55 0.66 11.78
CA ASP A 125 12.62 0.03 13.10
C ASP A 125 11.31 -0.74 13.28
N ARG A 126 11.28 -1.97 12.78
CA ARG A 126 10.26 -2.91 13.21
C ARG A 126 10.85 -3.66 14.40
N PRO A 127 10.34 -3.48 15.63
CA PRO A 127 10.75 -4.33 16.74
C PRO A 127 10.34 -5.77 16.40
N ASP A 128 11.32 -6.66 16.45
CA ASP A 128 11.19 -8.11 16.36
C ASP A 128 10.26 -8.62 17.49
N PRO A 129 9.06 -9.16 17.20
CA PRO A 129 8.25 -9.80 18.23
C PRO A 129 8.65 -11.28 18.32
N GLY A 130 9.93 -11.54 18.58
CA GLY A 130 10.52 -12.88 18.58
C GLY A 130 11.54 -13.10 19.69
N GLY A 131 11.41 -12.39 20.82
CA GLY A 131 12.07 -12.75 22.06
C GLY A 131 11.34 -13.92 22.73
N ASP A 132 11.59 -15.14 22.26
CA ASP A 132 11.36 -16.37 23.01
C ASP A 132 12.29 -16.37 24.23
N ASP A 133 11.86 -15.73 25.32
CA ASP A 133 12.51 -15.87 26.62
C ASP A 133 12.00 -17.19 27.22
N GLY A 134 12.75 -18.24 26.90
CA GLY A 134 12.56 -19.57 27.45
C GLY A 134 12.51 -19.52 28.97
N ARG A 135 11.32 -19.77 29.53
CA ARG A 135 11.19 -20.15 30.94
C ARG A 135 11.81 -21.53 31.12
N ASP A 136 13.06 -21.50 31.55
CA ASP A 136 13.72 -22.58 32.26
C ASP A 136 13.03 -22.73 33.63
N ASP A 137 11.90 -23.43 33.67
CA ASP A 137 11.30 -23.88 34.93
C ASP A 137 12.09 -25.10 35.43
N ALA A 138 13.20 -24.81 36.10
CA ALA A 138 13.84 -25.73 37.02
C ALA A 138 12.84 -26.12 38.13
N ARG A 139 12.39 -27.38 38.11
CA ARG A 139 11.84 -28.06 39.28
C ARG A 139 12.83 -29.13 39.71
N ASP A 140 13.54 -28.85 40.79
CA ASP A 140 13.97 -29.83 41.78
C ASP A 140 12.99 -29.75 42.96
#